data_AF-A0A1W9T5V8-F1
#
_entry.id   AF-A0A1W9T5V8-F1
#
_cell.length_a   1.000
_cell.length_b   1.000
_cell.length_c   1.000
_cell.angle_alpha   90.00
_cell.angle_beta   90.00
_cell.angle_gamma   90.00
#
_symmetry.space_group_name_H-M   'P 1'
#
loop_
_entity.id
_entity.type
_entity.pdbx_description
1 polymer ?
#
loop_
_entity_poly.entity_id
_entity_poly.type
_entity_poly.pdbx_seq_one_letter_code
_entity_poly.pdbx_strand_id
1 'polypeptide(L)'
;MGDSTLKNRQKAEFLEDFYEMLSKEIIIAYRGTFEKTVLGVLAQNIGTSIDSSSVLRGKFLKLFLELSQNISEHSTEVVKSSNGEISGSGLLIIKYKGEDYLFITGNLIRKDNFENVDKTVNHINSMNRDELREYKREQIEKAERTNRYL
;
A
#
# COMPACT_ATOMS: atom_id res chain seq x y z
N MET A 1 32.10 -8.11 -29.58
CA MET A 1 31.90 -6.69 -29.25
C MET A 1 30.55 -6.12 -29.71
N GLY A 2 29.87 -6.64 -30.74
CA GLY A 2 28.55 -6.13 -31.18
C GLY A 2 27.34 -6.50 -30.30
N ASP A 3 27.38 -7.66 -29.64
CA ASP A 3 26.23 -8.21 -28.88
C ASP A 3 26.02 -7.55 -27.49
N SER A 4 27.11 -7.10 -26.85
CA SER A 4 27.04 -6.34 -25.59
C SER A 4 26.45 -4.95 -25.78
N THR A 5 26.71 -4.32 -26.93
CA THR A 5 26.25 -2.96 -27.23
C THR A 5 24.75 -2.94 -27.53
N LEU A 6 24.22 -3.96 -28.21
CA LEU A 6 22.78 -4.12 -28.45
C LEU A 6 22.00 -4.38 -27.16
N LYS A 7 22.50 -5.27 -26.29
CA LYS A 7 21.92 -5.53 -24.97
C LYS A 7 21.93 -4.30 -24.06
N ASN A 8 22.98 -3.50 -24.11
CA ASN A 8 23.07 -2.27 -23.34
C ASN A 8 22.07 -1.22 -23.83
N ARG A 9 21.85 -1.14 -25.15
CA ARG A 9 20.84 -0.25 -25.73
C ARG A 9 19.41 -0.63 -25.34
N GLN A 10 19.07 -1.92 -25.42
CA GLN A 10 17.75 -2.41 -24.97
C GLN A 10 17.49 -2.17 -23.48
N LYS A 11 18.53 -2.29 -22.63
CA LYS A 11 18.43 -1.95 -21.20
C LYS A 11 18.23 -0.46 -20.96
N ALA A 12 18.87 0.40 -21.77
CA ALA A 12 18.70 1.84 -21.68
C ALA A 12 17.29 2.26 -22.13
N GLU A 13 16.79 1.71 -23.24
CA GLU A 13 15.42 1.93 -23.73
C GLU A 13 14.38 1.50 -22.68
N PHE A 14 14.55 0.32 -22.07
CA PHE A 14 13.68 -0.10 -20.95
C PHE A 14 13.72 0.87 -19.75
N LEU A 15 14.90 1.40 -19.40
CA LEU A 15 15.03 2.33 -18.28
C LEU A 15 14.36 3.66 -18.58
N GLU A 16 14.47 4.17 -19.81
CA GLU A 16 13.80 5.38 -20.28
C GLU A 16 12.27 5.19 -20.26
N ASP A 17 11.78 4.10 -20.85
CA ASP A 17 10.35 3.75 -20.83
C ASP A 17 9.82 3.59 -19.38
N PHE A 18 10.59 2.94 -18.51
CA PHE A 18 10.24 2.78 -17.10
C PHE A 18 10.25 4.11 -16.36
N TYR A 19 11.18 5.01 -16.68
CA TYR A 19 11.26 6.36 -16.11
C TYR A 19 10.09 7.24 -16.59
N GLU A 20 9.69 7.12 -17.85
CA GLU A 20 8.48 7.77 -18.37
C GLU A 20 7.20 7.18 -17.75
N MET A 21 7.15 5.86 -17.55
CA MET A 21 6.07 5.17 -16.84
C MET A 21 5.99 5.61 -15.37
N LEU A 22 7.13 5.90 -14.74
CA LEU A 22 7.25 6.64 -13.48
C LEU A 22 7.04 8.14 -13.72
N SER A 23 5.90 8.49 -14.34
CA SER A 23 5.46 9.86 -14.56
C SER A 23 5.65 10.73 -13.31
N LYS A 24 5.78 12.05 -13.47
CA LYS A 24 5.86 13.03 -12.35
C LYS A 24 4.70 12.91 -11.36
N GLU A 25 3.63 12.24 -11.74
CA GLU A 25 2.48 11.96 -10.89
C GLU A 25 2.80 10.91 -9.81
N ILE A 26 3.77 10.01 -10.01
CA ILE A 26 4.11 8.98 -9.02
C ILE A 26 4.99 9.60 -7.93
N ILE A 27 4.45 9.70 -6.73
CA ILE A 27 5.17 10.19 -5.54
C ILE A 27 5.99 9.06 -4.93
N ILE A 28 5.37 7.90 -4.76
CA ILE A 28 5.99 6.70 -4.19
C ILE A 28 5.57 5.50 -5.02
N ALA A 29 6.52 4.62 -5.35
CA ALA A 29 6.27 3.27 -5.82
C ALA A 29 7.21 2.32 -5.08
N TYR A 30 6.64 1.43 -4.28
CA TYR A 30 7.38 0.52 -3.42
C TYR A 30 6.87 -0.90 -3.58
N ARG A 31 7.78 -1.84 -3.83
CA ARG A 31 7.53 -3.28 -3.80
C ARG A 31 8.48 -3.92 -2.79
N GLY A 32 7.94 -4.57 -1.77
CA GLY A 32 8.73 -5.27 -0.76
C GLY A 32 7.96 -5.47 0.53
N THR A 33 8.69 -5.69 1.62
CA THR A 33 8.17 -5.97 2.96
C THR A 33 7.77 -4.71 3.72
N PHE A 34 6.64 -4.75 4.38
CA PHE A 34 6.13 -3.62 5.16
C PHE A 34 6.57 -3.73 6.64
N GLU A 35 7.89 -3.85 6.84
CA GLU A 35 8.54 -3.86 8.16
C GLU A 35 8.74 -2.43 8.72
N LYS A 36 8.89 -2.30 10.03
CA LYS A 36 8.90 -1.00 10.73
C LYS A 36 9.90 0.01 10.18
N THR A 37 11.09 -0.44 9.82
CA THR A 37 12.17 0.36 9.22
C THR A 37 11.73 0.96 7.89
N VAL A 38 11.19 0.13 6.99
CA VAL A 38 10.66 0.56 5.68
C VAL A 38 9.49 1.53 5.88
N LEU A 39 8.56 1.21 6.79
CA LEU A 39 7.41 2.06 7.06
C LEU A 39 7.82 3.45 7.54
N GLY A 40 8.84 3.53 8.41
CA GLY A 40 9.38 4.81 8.88
C GLY A 40 9.92 5.68 7.75
N VAL A 41 10.70 5.09 6.84
CA VAL A 41 11.27 5.80 5.68
C VAL A 41 10.18 6.28 4.72
N LEU A 42 9.22 5.41 4.39
CA LEU A 42 8.11 5.77 3.51
C LEU A 42 7.21 6.83 4.15
N ALA A 43 6.91 6.75 5.45
CA ALA A 43 6.14 7.76 6.18
C ALA A 43 6.83 9.12 6.14
N GLN A 44 8.15 9.16 6.34
CA GLN A 44 8.92 10.40 6.24
C GLN A 44 8.84 10.98 4.83
N ASN A 45 8.96 10.14 3.80
CA ASN A 45 8.85 10.57 2.40
C ASN A 45 7.45 11.14 2.10
N ILE A 46 6.37 10.47 2.51
CA ILE A 46 4.99 11.00 2.42
C ILE A 46 4.88 12.35 3.13
N GLY A 47 5.52 12.46 4.30
CA GLY A 47 5.55 13.68 5.09
C GLY A 47 6.24 14.85 4.40
N THR A 48 7.19 14.64 3.48
CA THR A 48 7.93 15.72 2.81
C THR A 48 7.51 15.95 1.37
N SER A 49 7.07 14.91 0.67
CA SER A 49 6.78 14.95 -0.78
C SER A 49 5.39 15.51 -1.11
N ILE A 50 4.54 15.68 -0.11
CA ILE A 50 3.14 16.09 -0.28
C ILE A 50 2.99 17.52 0.22
N ASP A 51 2.97 18.47 -0.72
CA ASP A 51 2.73 19.88 -0.46
C ASP A 51 1.24 20.12 -0.18
N SER A 52 0.83 19.75 1.03
CA SER A 52 -0.54 19.86 1.51
C SER A 52 -0.61 20.35 2.95
N SER A 53 -1.81 20.79 3.34
CA SER A 53 -2.10 21.18 4.73
C SER A 53 -1.73 20.06 5.71
N SER A 54 -1.39 20.45 6.95
CA SER A 54 -1.07 19.50 8.03
C SER A 54 -2.18 18.47 8.27
N VAL A 55 -3.45 18.88 8.09
CA VAL A 55 -4.62 18.02 8.20
C VAL A 55 -4.64 16.94 7.12
N LEU A 56 -4.37 17.31 5.86
CA LEU A 56 -4.36 16.33 4.76
C LEU A 56 -3.18 15.37 4.89
N ARG A 57 -2.01 15.88 5.27
CA ARG A 57 -0.81 15.08 5.56
C ARG A 57 -1.07 14.05 6.65
N GLY A 58 -1.73 14.44 7.73
CA GLY A 58 -2.13 13.51 8.80
C GLY A 58 -3.08 12.41 8.31
N LYS A 59 -4.06 12.75 7.45
CA LYS A 59 -4.95 11.75 6.84
C LYS A 59 -4.17 10.78 5.95
N PHE A 60 -3.21 11.26 5.18
CA PHE A 60 -2.41 10.43 4.28
C PHE A 60 -1.49 9.48 5.03
N LEU A 61 -0.83 9.96 6.09
CA LEU A 61 -0.04 9.08 6.96
C LEU A 61 -0.91 7.99 7.58
N LYS A 62 -2.12 8.32 8.02
CA LYS A 62 -3.07 7.33 8.55
C LYS A 62 -3.48 6.30 7.49
N LEU A 63 -3.88 6.74 6.30
CA LEU A 63 -4.22 5.84 5.18
C LEU A 63 -3.04 4.96 4.81
N PHE A 64 -1.84 5.53 4.72
CA PHE A 64 -0.61 4.79 4.44
C PHE A 64 -0.36 3.69 5.47
N LEU A 65 -0.47 4.00 6.77
CA LEU A 65 -0.25 3.03 7.83
C LEU A 65 -1.29 1.90 7.81
N GLU A 66 -2.58 2.24 7.66
CA GLU A 66 -3.66 1.25 7.56
C GLU A 66 -3.48 0.32 6.35
N LEU A 67 -3.19 0.89 5.17
CA LEU A 67 -2.95 0.11 3.95
C LEU A 67 -1.67 -0.75 4.04
N SER A 68 -0.63 -0.23 4.68
CA SER A 68 0.62 -0.96 4.89
C SER A 68 0.43 -2.12 5.87
N GLN A 69 -0.34 -1.90 6.93
CA GLN A 69 -0.68 -2.94 7.89
C GLN A 69 -1.48 -4.07 7.22
N ASN A 70 -2.46 -3.73 6.38
CA ASN A 70 -3.21 -4.72 5.59
C ASN A 70 -2.28 -5.63 4.76
N ILE A 71 -1.25 -5.06 4.12
CA ILE A 71 -0.27 -5.85 3.38
C ILE A 71 0.56 -6.71 4.33
N SER A 72 1.11 -6.11 5.38
CA SER A 72 2.02 -6.78 6.32
C SER A 72 1.36 -7.99 7.00
N GLU A 73 0.07 -7.88 7.33
CA GLU A 73 -0.68 -8.90 8.06
C GLU A 73 -1.34 -9.95 7.16
N HIS A 74 -1.78 -9.58 5.95
CA HIS A 74 -2.58 -10.47 5.10
C HIS A 74 -1.85 -11.00 3.86
N SER A 75 -0.63 -10.55 3.58
CA SER A 75 0.13 -11.12 2.47
C SER A 75 0.52 -12.58 2.74
N THR A 76 0.31 -13.41 1.73
CA THR A 76 0.81 -14.80 1.70
C THR A 76 2.30 -14.86 1.38
N GLU A 77 2.81 -13.82 0.73
CA GLU A 77 4.24 -13.65 0.52
C GLU A 77 4.83 -12.94 1.74
N VAL A 78 5.66 -13.65 2.49
CA VAL A 78 6.31 -13.11 3.70
C VAL A 78 7.81 -13.25 3.58
N VAL A 79 8.53 -12.29 4.16
CA VAL A 79 9.99 -12.36 4.27
C VAL A 79 10.35 -12.27 5.74
N LYS A 80 11.32 -13.09 6.15
CA LYS A 80 11.92 -13.03 7.47
C LYS A 80 13.14 -12.12 7.39
N SER A 81 13.12 -11.01 8.11
CA SER A 81 14.26 -10.09 8.18
C SER A 81 15.36 -10.67 9.07
N SER A 82 16.54 -10.03 9.06
CA SER A 82 17.72 -10.47 9.81
C SER A 82 17.52 -10.46 11.33
N ASN A 83 16.59 -9.66 11.85
CA ASN A 83 16.24 -9.61 13.27
C ASN A 83 15.19 -10.68 13.66
N GLY A 84 14.71 -11.48 12.69
CA GLY A 84 13.74 -12.55 12.90
C GLY A 84 12.28 -12.15 12.74
N GLU A 85 11.97 -10.88 12.49
CA GLU A 85 10.62 -10.39 12.21
C GLU A 85 10.12 -10.93 10.86
N ILE A 86 8.88 -11.41 10.83
CA ILE A 86 8.21 -11.88 9.61
C ILE A 86 7.22 -10.79 9.21
N SER A 87 7.36 -10.26 8.00
CA SER A 87 6.44 -9.24 7.48
C SER A 87 5.96 -9.60 6.08
N GLY A 88 4.68 -9.31 5.83
CA GLY A 88 4.06 -9.42 4.53
C GLY A 88 4.69 -8.50 3.50
N SER A 89 4.82 -9.03 2.29
CA SER A 89 5.39 -8.40 1.11
C SER A 89 4.28 -7.99 0.14
N GLY A 90 4.37 -6.80 -0.43
CA GLY A 90 3.37 -6.31 -1.38
C GLY A 90 3.85 -5.08 -2.15
N LEU A 91 2.89 -4.38 -2.75
CA LEU A 91 3.05 -3.20 -3.58
C LEU A 91 2.28 -2.03 -2.95
N LEU A 92 2.90 -0.86 -2.93
CA LEU A 92 2.27 0.42 -2.64
C LEU A 92 2.67 1.42 -3.73
N ILE A 93 1.69 2.10 -4.31
CA ILE A 93 1.91 3.22 -5.22
C ILE A 93 1.05 4.39 -4.74
N ILE A 94 1.67 5.57 -4.63
CA ILE A 94 0.98 6.83 -4.35
C ILE A 94 1.20 7.72 -5.57
N LYS A 95 0.09 8.18 -6.16
CA LYS A 95 0.10 9.09 -7.30
C LYS A 95 -0.65 10.39 -6.98
N TYR A 96 -0.23 11.48 -7.58
CA TYR A 96 -0.94 12.75 -7.60
C TYR A 96 -1.43 13.04 -9.01
N LYS A 97 -2.76 13.11 -9.17
CA LYS A 97 -3.45 13.33 -10.45
C LYS A 97 -4.00 14.76 -10.53
N GLY A 98 -3.14 15.76 -10.34
CA GLY A 98 -3.46 17.18 -10.48
C GLY A 98 -4.33 17.77 -9.36
N GLU A 99 -5.42 17.11 -8.96
CA GLU A 99 -6.28 17.55 -7.85
C GLU A 99 -6.40 16.49 -6.76
N ASP A 100 -6.34 15.22 -7.15
CA ASP A 100 -6.54 14.09 -6.25
C ASP A 100 -5.26 13.27 -6.03
N TYR A 101 -5.23 12.58 -4.89
CA TYR A 101 -4.20 11.58 -4.59
C TYR A 101 -4.80 10.18 -4.70
N LEU A 102 -4.10 9.31 -5.42
CA LEU A 102 -4.47 7.92 -5.61
C LEU A 102 -3.50 7.02 -4.86
N PHE A 103 -4.04 6.23 -3.93
CA PHE A 103 -3.31 5.17 -3.23
C PHE A 103 -3.69 3.83 -3.87
N ILE A 104 -2.69 3.07 -4.28
CA ILE A 104 -2.85 1.73 -4.86
C ILE A 104 -2.02 0.78 -4.01
N THR A 105 -2.64 -0.28 -3.50
CA THR A 105 -1.96 -1.37 -2.84
C THR A 105 -2.25 -2.70 -3.48
N GLY A 106 -1.36 -3.65 -3.28
CA GLY A 106 -1.56 -5.03 -3.71
C GLY A 106 -0.66 -5.99 -2.97
N ASN A 107 -1.17 -7.17 -2.67
CA ASN A 107 -0.42 -8.25 -2.04
C ASN A 107 -0.98 -9.59 -2.50
N LEU A 108 -0.16 -10.64 -2.40
CA LEU A 108 -0.63 -11.99 -2.70
C LEU A 108 -1.51 -12.49 -1.57
N ILE A 109 -2.64 -13.11 -1.91
CA ILE A 109 -3.55 -13.75 -0.96
C ILE A 109 -3.72 -15.23 -1.31
N ARG A 110 -4.06 -16.05 -0.31
CA ARG A 110 -4.50 -17.43 -0.56
C ARG A 110 -5.81 -17.41 -1.34
N LYS A 111 -5.97 -18.35 -2.26
CA LYS A 111 -7.19 -18.47 -3.08
C LYS A 111 -8.45 -18.60 -2.22
N ASP A 112 -8.36 -19.31 -1.10
CA ASP A 112 -9.48 -19.51 -0.18
C ASP A 112 -9.91 -18.21 0.53
N ASN A 113 -9.03 -17.20 0.60
CA ASN A 113 -9.36 -15.89 1.16
C ASN A 113 -10.01 -14.96 0.13
N PHE A 114 -9.92 -15.27 -1.17
CA PHE A 114 -10.40 -14.39 -2.24
C PHE A 114 -11.88 -14.06 -2.09
N GLU A 115 -12.73 -15.07 -1.88
CA GLU A 115 -14.18 -14.87 -1.81
C GLU A 115 -14.58 -14.00 -0.61
N ASN A 116 -13.86 -14.10 0.52
CA ASN A 116 -14.11 -13.25 1.68
C ASN A 116 -13.68 -11.79 1.41
N VAL A 117 -12.48 -11.60 0.85
CA VAL A 117 -11.96 -10.27 0.49
C VAL A 117 -12.90 -9.60 -0.52
N ASP A 118 -13.31 -10.31 -1.56
CA ASP A 118 -14.20 -9.79 -2.60
C ASP A 118 -15.56 -9.39 -2.03
N LYS A 119 -16.19 -10.25 -1.21
CA LYS A 119 -17.45 -9.91 -0.52
C LYS A 119 -17.31 -8.68 0.37
N THR A 120 -16.22 -8.58 1.13
CA THR A 120 -15.98 -7.45 2.04
C THR A 120 -15.78 -6.15 1.27
N VAL A 121 -14.97 -6.16 0.20
CA VAL A 121 -14.73 -5.00 -0.65
C VAL A 121 -16.01 -4.55 -1.34
N ASN A 122 -16.78 -5.49 -1.92
CA ASN A 122 -18.05 -5.18 -2.58
C ASN A 122 -19.08 -4.61 -1.61
N HIS A 123 -19.15 -5.15 -0.38
CA HIS A 123 -20.03 -4.61 0.65
C HIS A 123 -19.66 -3.18 1.05
N ILE A 124 -18.38 -2.91 1.30
CA ILE A 124 -17.89 -1.56 1.65
C ILE A 124 -18.18 -0.57 0.51
N ASN A 125 -17.90 -0.96 -0.74
CA ASN A 125 -18.12 -0.09 -1.90
C ASN A 125 -19.61 0.18 -2.19
N SER A 126 -20.52 -0.64 -1.68
CA SER A 126 -21.96 -0.43 -1.81
C SER A 126 -22.54 0.58 -0.82
N MET A 127 -21.79 0.92 0.23
CA MET A 127 -22.27 1.79 1.31
C MET A 127 -22.10 3.28 0.99
N ASN A 128 -23.07 4.07 1.43
CA ASN A 128 -22.94 5.52 1.49
C ASN A 128 -22.12 5.98 2.72
N ARG A 129 -21.89 7.28 2.83
CA ARG A 129 -21.03 7.86 3.88
C ARG A 129 -21.50 7.59 5.31
N ASP A 130 -22.81 7.60 5.54
CA ASP A 130 -23.36 7.38 6.89
C ASP A 130 -23.36 5.90 7.24
N GLU A 131 -23.66 5.03 6.27
CA GLU A 131 -23.52 3.58 6.41
C GLU A 131 -22.07 3.16 6.70
N LEU A 132 -21.08 3.76 6.02
CA LEU A 132 -19.65 3.51 6.29
C LEU A 132 -19.24 3.90 7.72
N ARG A 133 -19.82 4.99 8.25
CA ARG A 133 -19.55 5.43 9.63
C ARG A 133 -20.12 4.47 10.64
N GLU A 134 -21.35 4.02 10.41
CA GLU A 134 -22.02 3.06 11.27
C GLU A 134 -21.31 1.71 11.25
N TYR A 135 -21.04 1.18 10.05
CA TYR A 135 -20.31 -0.07 9.88
C TYR A 135 -18.95 -0.05 10.58
N LYS A 136 -18.21 1.05 10.46
CA LYS A 136 -16.94 1.23 11.18
C LYS A 136 -17.11 1.15 12.71
N ARG A 137 -18.15 1.78 13.26
CA ARG A 137 -18.44 1.73 14.70
C ARG A 137 -18.71 0.30 15.14
N GLU A 138 -19.55 -0.42 14.40
CA GLU A 138 -19.87 -1.82 14.67
C GLU A 138 -18.64 -2.74 14.65
N GLN A 139 -17.74 -2.57 13.67
CA GLN A 139 -16.50 -3.35 13.60
C GLN A 139 -15.58 -3.09 14.80
N ILE A 140 -15.46 -1.84 15.25
CA ILE A 140 -14.65 -1.49 16.44
C ILE A 140 -15.23 -2.13 17.69
N GLU A 141 -16.54 -2.00 17.91
CA GLU A 141 -17.21 -2.62 19.07
C GLU A 141 -17.06 -4.14 19.07
N LYS A 142 -17.16 -4.78 17.91
CA LYS A 142 -16.97 -6.22 17.76
C LYS A 142 -15.54 -6.62 18.13
N ALA A 143 -14.52 -5.90 17.63
CA ALA A 143 -13.12 -6.17 17.96
C ALA A 143 -12.83 -6.01 19.46
N GLU A 144 -13.37 -4.97 20.10
CA GLU A 144 -13.22 -4.75 21.54
C GLU A 144 -13.92 -5.80 22.40
N ARG A 145 -15.04 -6.35 21.93
CA ARG A 145 -15.70 -7.47 22.61
C ARG A 145 -14.85 -8.73 22.48
N THR A 146 -14.37 -9.05 21.29
CA THR A 146 -13.52 -10.23 21.07
C THR A 146 -12.26 -10.20 21.94
N ASN A 147 -11.59 -9.06 22.08
CA ASN A 147 -10.41 -8.91 22.95
C ASN A 147 -10.72 -8.95 24.46
N ARG A 148 -11.97 -8.78 24.89
CA ARG A 148 -12.37 -8.88 26.30
C ARG A 148 -12.62 -10.31 26.77
N TYR A 149 -12.70 -11.28 25.86
CA TYR A 149 -12.93 -12.69 26.14
C TYR A 149 -11.71 -13.58 25.85
N LEU A 150 -10.56 -12.97 25.54
CA LEU A 150 -9.24 -13.59 25.40
C LEU A 150 -8.33 -13.08 26.54
#